data_AF-A0A9X2ICE6-F1
#
_entry.id   AF-A0A9X2ICE6-F1
#
_cell.length_a   1.000
_cell.length_b   1.000
_cell.length_c   1.000
_cell.angle_alpha   90.00
_cell.angle_beta   90.00
_cell.angle_gamma   90.00
#
_symmetry.space_group_name_H-M   'P 1'
#
loop_
_entity.id
_entity.type
_entity.pdbx_description
1 polymer ?
#
loop_
_entity_poly.entity_id
_entity_poly.type
_entity_poly.pdbx_seq_one_letter_code
_entity_poly.pdbx_strand_id
1 'polypeptide(L)'
;MMKLARLMPQLGMGFSTFCCLISSTQAGIPVWSFTPNINHPPTATVAPTGSVAVQYTVSNNSRSSHNLVILPQTGVSQNGPCVLGPKGTTTSTCLLSLTISGSALPASGLFGGPTLCQVNPDGAPNPNECYHPRKEDSLAITVMANLALSVKGLTLNGQSSGQSRVITVTNRGDTPTTGLSISYPTWPTGTTVDTTSPSACANGTILPVGGSCTITVVPGTIATSGAGNAPCTTGIAPIPGVVTVTANGVILSSTTVEVLGYGCIYQGGYIYAMTETANPSASISGTVTSLSDQAPRYPNGIDWTSNGGIGHGIPPFDPTDVSYDLIPGVDAASTPSAPSPTFSAFQAFFASTYTNPDPFTSSSFSACQGLTDGQCNTRNLVTFYNQFMTNNTLGNGGTAPFTASPGPTPLSYYAAGLCKQTISGYSDWYLPAICEMGPANNGSGCVAGTQNIIDNLPDLIGIIGPSPDTSCAWGANCLTDRYWSSTEDALFQRDNAWSEIFDSGSNIQSTGVKYFMCGVRCSRSF
;
A
#
# COMPACT_ATOMS: atom_id res chain seq x y z
N MET A 1 -77.85 10.47 35.12
CA MET A 1 -78.97 11.40 34.91
C MET A 1 -78.88 11.96 33.49
N MET A 2 -79.97 11.77 32.71
CA MET A 2 -80.49 12.53 31.54
C MET A 2 -79.52 13.39 30.70
N LYS A 3 -79.52 13.39 29.35
CA LYS A 3 -80.64 13.23 28.40
C LYS A 3 -80.13 12.99 26.97
N LEU A 4 -80.92 12.22 26.24
CA LEU A 4 -80.88 11.93 24.80
C LEU A 4 -81.86 12.88 24.07
N ALA A 5 -81.48 13.45 22.93
CA ALA A 5 -82.38 13.97 21.87
C ALA A 5 -81.58 14.12 20.56
N ARG A 6 -81.66 13.18 19.61
CA ARG A 6 -82.54 13.12 18.41
C ARG A 6 -82.45 14.32 17.45
N LEU A 7 -81.92 14.09 16.25
CA LEU A 7 -82.59 14.33 14.94
C LEU A 7 -81.76 13.79 13.75
N MET A 8 -82.34 12.83 13.02
CA MET A 8 -82.01 12.36 11.66
C MET A 8 -82.61 13.33 10.60
N PRO A 9 -82.57 13.07 9.27
CA PRO A 9 -81.50 12.60 8.37
C PRO A 9 -81.41 13.49 7.09
N GLN A 10 -80.37 13.37 6.25
CA GLN A 10 -80.54 13.62 4.80
C GLN A 10 -79.42 13.02 3.94
N LEU A 11 -79.84 12.63 2.73
CA LEU A 11 -79.17 11.80 1.73
C LEU A 11 -77.88 12.40 1.16
N GLY A 12 -77.00 11.52 0.71
CA GLY A 12 -75.93 11.86 -0.24
C GLY A 12 -75.13 10.63 -0.68
N MET A 13 -75.67 9.85 -1.61
CA MET A 13 -74.90 8.85 -2.37
C MET A 13 -73.84 9.56 -3.21
N GLY A 14 -72.58 9.13 -3.09
CA GLY A 14 -71.47 9.56 -3.94
C GLY A 14 -70.49 8.41 -4.14
N PHE A 15 -70.80 7.54 -5.11
CA PHE A 15 -69.87 6.58 -5.68
C PHE A 15 -68.76 7.36 -6.39
N SER A 16 -67.54 7.38 -5.85
CA SER A 16 -66.37 7.90 -6.55
C SER A 16 -65.32 6.79 -6.65
N THR A 17 -65.50 5.96 -7.67
CA THR A 17 -64.53 5.01 -8.20
C THR A 17 -63.31 5.81 -8.68
N PHE A 18 -62.32 5.98 -7.81
CA PHE A 18 -61.02 6.54 -8.19
C PHE A 18 -60.23 5.42 -8.88
N CYS A 19 -60.38 5.31 -10.21
CA CYS A 19 -59.48 4.55 -11.06
C CYS A 19 -58.07 5.15 -10.97
N CYS A 20 -57.23 4.61 -10.07
CA CYS A 20 -55.78 4.72 -10.19
C CYS A 20 -55.36 3.99 -11.47
N LEU A 21 -55.43 4.68 -12.60
CA LEU A 21 -54.73 4.30 -13.82
C LEU A 21 -53.24 4.43 -13.50
N ILE A 22 -52.64 3.31 -13.11
CA ILE A 22 -51.20 3.13 -13.05
C ILE A 22 -50.73 3.20 -14.51
N SER A 23 -50.27 4.37 -14.94
CA SER A 23 -49.59 4.51 -16.21
C SER A 23 -48.34 3.63 -16.16
N SER A 24 -48.37 2.52 -16.88
CA SER A 24 -47.19 1.74 -17.20
C SER A 24 -46.25 2.66 -17.96
N THR A 25 -45.17 3.10 -17.32
CA THR A 25 -44.04 3.70 -18.00
C THR A 25 -43.44 2.62 -18.90
N GLN A 26 -43.79 2.62 -20.20
CA GLN A 26 -43.04 1.88 -21.19
C GLN A 26 -41.66 2.50 -21.27
N ALA A 27 -40.66 1.85 -20.67
CA ALA A 27 -39.27 2.14 -20.99
C ALA A 27 -39.09 1.90 -22.49
N GLY A 28 -38.75 2.96 -23.24
CA GLY A 28 -38.45 2.85 -24.66
C GLY A 28 -37.35 1.81 -24.88
N ILE A 29 -37.43 1.09 -26.00
CA ILE A 29 -36.39 0.11 -26.40
C ILE A 29 -35.04 0.86 -26.43
N PRO A 30 -34.00 0.35 -25.76
CA PRO A 30 -32.71 1.04 -25.69
C PRO A 30 -32.09 1.15 -27.08
N VAL A 31 -31.51 2.32 -27.37
CA VAL A 31 -30.94 2.67 -28.69
C VAL A 31 -29.79 1.75 -29.07
N TRP A 32 -29.07 1.20 -28.09
CA TRP A 32 -28.13 0.10 -28.26
C TRP A 32 -28.27 -0.93 -27.15
N SER A 33 -27.78 -2.14 -27.40
CA SER A 33 -27.79 -3.25 -26.44
C SER A 33 -26.40 -3.84 -26.26
N PHE A 34 -26.18 -4.48 -25.12
CA PHE A 34 -24.91 -5.09 -24.74
C PHE A 34 -25.06 -6.61 -24.72
N THR A 35 -24.07 -7.31 -25.25
CA THR A 35 -23.93 -8.75 -25.13
C THR A 35 -22.53 -9.04 -24.60
N PRO A 36 -22.38 -9.62 -23.39
CA PRO A 36 -21.08 -10.02 -22.85
C PRO A 36 -20.28 -10.91 -23.78
N ASN A 37 -18.96 -10.72 -23.83
CA ASN A 37 -18.06 -11.67 -24.46
C ASN A 37 -17.71 -12.79 -23.46
N ILE A 38 -17.93 -14.04 -23.85
CA ILE A 38 -17.65 -15.21 -23.00
C ILE A 38 -16.17 -15.36 -22.62
N ASN A 39 -15.26 -14.90 -23.48
CA ASN A 39 -13.81 -14.98 -23.23
C ASN A 39 -13.30 -13.83 -22.35
N HIS A 40 -14.09 -12.77 -22.18
CA HIS A 40 -13.78 -11.60 -21.37
C HIS A 40 -15.03 -11.15 -20.60
N PRO A 41 -15.53 -12.01 -19.69
CA PRO A 41 -16.82 -11.79 -19.05
C PRO A 41 -16.81 -10.56 -18.13
N PRO A 42 -17.97 -9.95 -17.89
CA PRO A 42 -18.11 -8.78 -17.02
C PRO A 42 -17.97 -9.10 -15.52
N THR A 43 -17.76 -10.37 -15.21
CA THR A 43 -17.55 -10.91 -13.87
C THR A 43 -16.12 -11.41 -13.76
N ALA A 44 -15.28 -10.77 -12.94
CA ALA A 44 -13.88 -11.14 -12.78
C ALA A 44 -13.33 -10.74 -11.41
N THR A 45 -12.26 -11.41 -11.00
CA THR A 45 -11.45 -11.01 -9.83
C THR A 45 -10.14 -10.41 -10.33
N VAL A 46 -9.76 -9.25 -9.80
CA VAL A 46 -8.51 -8.57 -10.14
C VAL A 46 -7.60 -8.45 -8.92
N ALA A 47 -6.30 -8.70 -9.10
CA ALA A 47 -5.32 -8.46 -8.04
C ALA A 47 -5.19 -6.95 -7.75
N PRO A 48 -4.83 -6.52 -6.51
CA PRO A 48 -4.71 -5.10 -6.18
C PRO A 48 -3.72 -4.31 -7.05
N THR A 49 -2.73 -4.96 -7.66
CA THR A 49 -1.78 -4.33 -8.60
C THR A 49 -1.99 -4.76 -10.05
N GLY A 50 -2.98 -5.61 -10.31
CA GLY A 50 -3.25 -6.19 -11.61
C GLY A 50 -4.29 -5.42 -12.42
N SER A 51 -4.52 -5.90 -13.63
CA SER A 51 -5.61 -5.44 -14.48
C SER A 51 -6.28 -6.61 -15.19
N VAL A 52 -7.57 -6.48 -15.49
CA VAL A 52 -8.33 -7.48 -16.26
C VAL A 52 -9.08 -6.81 -17.41
N ALA A 53 -9.22 -7.52 -18.52
CA ALA A 53 -9.99 -7.08 -19.67
C ALA A 53 -11.43 -7.61 -19.59
N VAL A 54 -12.40 -6.73 -19.82
CA VAL A 54 -13.82 -7.05 -19.98
C VAL A 54 -14.26 -6.60 -21.36
N GLN A 55 -15.08 -7.41 -22.05
CA GLN A 55 -15.59 -7.02 -23.36
C GLN A 55 -17.10 -7.22 -23.51
N TYR A 56 -17.69 -6.33 -24.29
CA TYR A 56 -19.08 -6.42 -24.75
C TYR A 56 -19.15 -6.26 -26.27
N THR A 57 -19.99 -7.05 -26.92
CA THR A 57 -20.50 -6.70 -28.24
C THR A 57 -21.65 -5.72 -28.04
N VAL A 58 -21.51 -4.49 -28.53
CA VAL A 58 -22.56 -3.48 -28.48
C VAL A 58 -23.25 -3.44 -29.84
N SER A 59 -24.57 -3.53 -29.86
CA SER A 59 -25.37 -3.56 -31.08
C SER A 59 -26.31 -2.37 -31.16
N ASN A 60 -26.33 -1.71 -32.31
CA ASN A 60 -27.22 -0.58 -32.56
C ASN A 60 -28.64 -1.05 -32.91
N ASN A 61 -29.62 -0.55 -32.16
CA ASN A 61 -31.04 -0.80 -32.38
C ASN A 61 -31.74 0.35 -33.14
N SER A 62 -31.01 1.42 -33.44
CA SER A 62 -31.46 2.66 -34.08
C SER A 62 -31.10 2.72 -35.57
N ARG A 63 -31.77 3.61 -36.31
CA ARG A 63 -31.46 3.87 -37.74
C ARG A 63 -30.31 4.87 -37.93
N SER A 64 -29.84 5.50 -36.86
CA SER A 64 -28.76 6.49 -36.88
C SER A 64 -27.45 5.85 -36.47
N SER A 65 -26.32 6.39 -36.93
CA SER A 65 -25.00 6.01 -36.41
C SER A 65 -24.75 6.66 -35.06
N HIS A 66 -23.97 5.99 -34.21
CA HIS A 66 -23.62 6.43 -32.87
C HIS A 66 -22.11 6.34 -32.64
N ASN A 67 -21.58 7.23 -31.80
CA ASN A 67 -20.20 7.17 -31.33
C ASN A 67 -20.26 7.21 -29.82
N LEU A 68 -19.70 6.19 -29.19
CA LEU A 68 -20.02 5.85 -27.81
C LEU A 68 -18.78 5.86 -26.93
N VAL A 69 -18.90 6.53 -25.78
CA VAL A 69 -17.89 6.60 -24.73
C VAL A 69 -18.50 6.22 -23.38
N ILE A 70 -17.72 5.58 -22.51
CA ILE A 70 -18.19 5.28 -21.15
C ILE A 70 -18.33 6.57 -20.34
N LEU A 71 -19.35 6.60 -19.48
CA LEU A 71 -19.35 7.54 -18.37
C LEU A 71 -18.16 7.19 -17.45
N PRO A 72 -17.34 8.17 -17.02
CA PRO A 72 -16.19 7.91 -16.16
C PRO A 72 -16.58 7.07 -14.94
N GLN A 73 -15.93 5.92 -14.80
CA GLN A 73 -16.15 4.98 -13.72
C GLN A 73 -14.77 4.62 -13.14
N THR A 74 -14.63 4.78 -11.84
CA THR A 74 -13.34 4.61 -11.15
C THR A 74 -12.73 3.23 -11.45
N GLY A 75 -11.48 3.23 -11.91
CA GLY A 75 -10.73 2.02 -12.26
C GLY A 75 -11.15 1.33 -13.55
N VAL A 76 -12.03 1.93 -14.35
CA VAL A 76 -12.46 1.42 -15.67
C VAL A 76 -11.98 2.37 -16.76
N SER A 77 -11.24 1.85 -17.73
CA SER A 77 -10.88 2.60 -18.94
C SER A 77 -11.40 1.90 -20.19
N GLN A 78 -11.93 2.67 -21.13
CA GLN A 78 -12.33 2.18 -22.44
C GLN A 78 -11.14 2.18 -23.41
N ASN A 79 -10.89 1.04 -24.04
CA ASN A 79 -9.80 0.86 -25.00
C ASN A 79 -10.30 1.19 -26.42
N GLY A 80 -10.38 2.50 -26.71
CA GLY A 80 -10.78 3.02 -28.03
C GLY A 80 -12.30 3.26 -28.18
N PRO A 81 -12.70 4.10 -29.15
CA PRO A 81 -14.10 4.48 -29.33
C PRO A 81 -14.95 3.30 -29.83
N CYS A 82 -16.19 3.20 -29.35
CA CYS A 82 -17.18 2.27 -29.87
C CYS A 82 -18.06 3.02 -30.90
N VAL A 83 -17.80 2.79 -32.18
CA VAL A 83 -18.55 3.44 -33.28
C VAL A 83 -19.53 2.44 -33.88
N LEU A 84 -20.80 2.82 -33.94
CA LEU A 84 -21.89 2.02 -34.48
C LEU A 84 -22.48 2.67 -35.73
N GLY A 85 -22.52 1.94 -36.84
CA GLY A 85 -23.32 2.29 -38.01
C GLY A 85 -24.82 2.01 -37.77
N PRO A 86 -25.70 2.45 -38.69
CA PRO A 86 -27.15 2.19 -38.62
C PRO A 86 -27.49 0.70 -38.46
N LYS A 87 -28.57 0.40 -37.73
CA LYS A 87 -29.08 -0.98 -37.57
C LYS A 87 -29.23 -1.68 -38.92
N GLY A 88 -28.71 -2.91 -38.99
CA GLY A 88 -28.77 -3.76 -40.19
C GLY A 88 -27.59 -3.59 -41.15
N THR A 89 -26.66 -2.69 -40.87
CA THR A 89 -25.39 -2.57 -41.61
C THR A 89 -24.31 -3.49 -41.02
N THR A 90 -23.24 -3.74 -41.79
CA THR A 90 -22.08 -4.51 -41.32
C THR A 90 -21.31 -3.83 -40.19
N THR A 91 -21.52 -2.53 -39.99
CA THR A 91 -20.93 -1.74 -38.90
C THR A 91 -21.92 -1.48 -37.76
N SER A 92 -23.09 -2.15 -37.75
CA SER A 92 -24.11 -1.98 -36.72
C SER A 92 -23.72 -2.50 -35.33
N THR A 93 -22.53 -3.10 -35.21
CA THR A 93 -21.96 -3.56 -33.94
C THR A 93 -20.55 -3.02 -33.73
N CYS A 94 -20.16 -2.89 -32.47
CA CYS A 94 -18.79 -2.60 -32.06
C CYS A 94 -18.37 -3.61 -30.98
N LEU A 95 -17.06 -3.81 -30.81
CA LEU A 95 -16.51 -4.47 -29.64
C LEU A 95 -16.05 -3.41 -28.62
N LEU A 96 -16.83 -3.24 -27.56
CA LEU A 96 -16.43 -2.41 -26.42
C LEU A 96 -15.42 -3.19 -25.59
N SER A 97 -14.16 -2.75 -25.59
CA SER A 97 -13.11 -3.31 -24.74
C SER A 97 -12.83 -2.39 -23.56
N LEU A 98 -12.89 -2.94 -22.36
CA LEU A 98 -12.61 -2.24 -21.11
C LEU A 98 -11.39 -2.86 -20.45
N THR A 99 -10.51 -2.01 -19.92
CA THR A 99 -9.46 -2.40 -18.96
C THR A 99 -9.90 -1.98 -17.58
N ILE A 100 -9.92 -2.94 -16.65
CA ILE A 100 -10.22 -2.70 -15.24
C ILE A 100 -8.91 -2.76 -14.46
N SER A 101 -8.56 -1.71 -13.74
CA SER A 101 -7.32 -1.60 -12.95
C SER A 101 -7.62 -1.83 -11.47
N GLY A 102 -7.08 -2.91 -10.90
CA GLY A 102 -7.32 -3.29 -9.51
C GLY A 102 -6.84 -2.25 -8.49
N SER A 103 -5.76 -1.53 -8.79
CA SER A 103 -5.19 -0.51 -7.90
C SER A 103 -6.03 0.75 -7.78
N ALA A 104 -6.90 0.99 -8.77
CA ALA A 104 -7.82 2.11 -8.78
C ALA A 104 -9.21 1.75 -8.25
N LEU A 105 -9.54 0.46 -8.07
CA LEU A 105 -10.85 0.05 -7.59
C LEU A 105 -10.99 0.24 -6.07
N PRO A 106 -12.22 0.52 -5.57
CA PRO A 106 -12.52 0.40 -4.15
C PRO A 106 -12.28 -1.03 -3.66
N ALA A 107 -11.90 -1.20 -2.38
CA ALA A 107 -11.71 -2.52 -1.77
C ALA A 107 -12.98 -3.40 -1.81
N SER A 108 -14.16 -2.79 -1.88
CA SER A 108 -15.43 -3.49 -2.07
C SER A 108 -15.61 -4.07 -3.48
N GLY A 109 -14.74 -3.74 -4.44
CA GLY A 109 -14.94 -4.05 -5.85
C GLY A 109 -15.83 -3.04 -6.58
N LEU A 110 -16.23 -3.41 -7.78
CA LEU A 110 -17.06 -2.63 -8.70
C LEU A 110 -18.30 -3.43 -9.10
N PHE A 111 -19.48 -2.89 -8.81
CA PHE A 111 -20.75 -3.52 -9.18
C PHE A 111 -21.64 -2.53 -9.94
N GLY A 112 -22.17 -2.96 -11.08
CA GLY A 112 -22.99 -2.14 -11.99
C GLY A 112 -22.20 -1.50 -13.13
N GLY A 113 -22.93 -1.08 -14.18
CA GLY A 113 -22.34 -0.55 -15.40
C GLY A 113 -21.78 -1.65 -16.34
N PRO A 114 -20.94 -1.30 -17.34
CA PRO A 114 -20.56 0.06 -17.69
C PRO A 114 -21.77 0.87 -18.18
N THR A 115 -21.75 2.19 -17.95
CA THR A 115 -22.71 3.09 -18.59
C THR A 115 -22.07 3.66 -19.83
N LEU A 116 -22.65 3.39 -21.00
CA LEU A 116 -22.14 3.82 -22.29
C LEU A 116 -23.06 4.92 -22.83
N CYS A 117 -22.47 6.03 -23.25
CA CYS A 117 -23.17 7.25 -23.63
C CYS A 117 -22.77 7.71 -25.02
N GLN A 118 -23.68 8.38 -25.72
CA GLN A 118 -23.35 9.09 -26.94
C GLN A 118 -22.30 10.19 -26.66
N VAL A 119 -21.35 10.35 -27.55
CA VAL A 119 -20.31 11.39 -27.48
C VAL A 119 -20.88 12.73 -27.94
N ASN A 120 -20.69 13.77 -27.14
CA ASN A 120 -20.94 15.17 -27.48
C ASN A 120 -19.86 15.72 -28.43
N PRO A 121 -20.08 16.87 -29.09
CA PRO A 121 -19.09 17.50 -29.97
C PRO A 121 -17.74 17.80 -29.31
N ASP A 122 -17.70 17.95 -27.98
CA ASP A 122 -16.51 18.18 -27.17
C ASP A 122 -15.79 16.89 -26.74
N GLY A 123 -16.30 15.72 -27.13
CA GLY A 123 -15.77 14.42 -26.75
C GLY A 123 -16.30 13.85 -25.42
N ALA A 124 -17.08 14.63 -24.65
CA ALA A 124 -17.62 14.19 -23.38
C ALA A 124 -18.85 13.26 -23.55
N PRO A 125 -19.13 12.35 -22.59
CA PRO A 125 -20.36 11.57 -22.59
C PRO A 125 -21.60 12.46 -22.42
N ASN A 126 -22.64 12.23 -23.22
CA ASN A 126 -23.95 12.86 -23.07
C ASN A 126 -24.81 12.10 -22.04
N PRO A 127 -25.05 12.63 -20.83
CA PRO A 127 -25.78 11.92 -19.78
C PRO A 127 -27.24 11.61 -20.12
N ASN A 128 -27.81 12.32 -21.09
CA ASN A 128 -29.20 12.14 -21.52
C ASN A 128 -29.38 11.00 -22.54
N GLU A 129 -28.29 10.45 -23.07
CA GLU A 129 -28.30 9.40 -24.08
C GLU A 129 -27.32 8.30 -23.69
N CYS A 130 -27.55 7.73 -22.50
CA CYS A 130 -26.76 6.66 -21.92
C CYS A 130 -27.60 5.40 -21.71
N TYR A 131 -26.97 4.25 -21.91
CA TYR A 131 -27.54 2.95 -21.60
C TYR A 131 -26.49 2.09 -20.91
N HIS A 132 -26.94 1.15 -20.08
CA HIS A 132 -26.10 0.17 -19.42
C HIS A 132 -26.60 -1.26 -19.72
N PRO A 133 -25.77 -2.29 -19.53
CA PRO A 133 -26.21 -3.68 -19.66
C PRO A 133 -27.36 -4.01 -18.71
N ARG A 134 -28.03 -5.13 -18.96
CA ARG A 134 -28.97 -5.70 -17.99
C ARG A 134 -28.24 -6.03 -16.69
N LYS A 135 -28.99 -6.17 -15.60
CA LYS A 135 -28.43 -6.46 -14.28
C LYS A 135 -27.54 -7.72 -14.27
N GLU A 136 -27.95 -8.76 -14.99
CA GLU A 136 -27.20 -10.01 -15.16
C GLU A 136 -25.90 -9.87 -15.98
N ASP A 137 -25.81 -8.86 -16.84
CA ASP A 137 -24.66 -8.60 -17.73
C ASP A 137 -23.79 -7.44 -17.23
N SER A 138 -24.15 -6.83 -16.10
CA SER A 138 -23.44 -5.69 -15.54
C SER A 138 -22.10 -6.11 -14.95
N LEU A 139 -21.16 -5.17 -14.84
CA LEU A 139 -19.88 -5.41 -14.19
C LEU A 139 -20.10 -5.90 -12.76
N ALA A 140 -19.40 -6.97 -12.41
CA ALA A 140 -19.26 -7.46 -11.04
C ALA A 140 -17.80 -7.88 -10.86
N ILE A 141 -16.96 -6.87 -10.61
CA ILE A 141 -15.52 -7.03 -10.43
C ILE A 141 -15.20 -7.02 -8.96
N THR A 142 -14.52 -8.07 -8.48
CA THR A 142 -14.02 -8.12 -7.10
C THR A 142 -12.51 -7.85 -7.09
N VAL A 143 -12.03 -7.18 -6.05
CA VAL A 143 -10.58 -7.05 -5.81
C VAL A 143 -10.17 -8.19 -4.88
N MET A 144 -9.15 -8.94 -5.26
CA MET A 144 -8.61 -10.00 -4.42
C MET A 144 -8.03 -9.38 -3.14
N ALA A 145 -8.63 -9.71 -2.00
CA ALA A 145 -8.08 -9.33 -0.71
C ALA A 145 -6.90 -10.24 -0.36
N ASN A 146 -5.88 -9.66 0.27
CA ASN A 146 -4.79 -10.41 0.89
C ASN A 146 -4.87 -10.25 2.40
N LEU A 147 -4.99 -11.38 3.10
CA LEU A 147 -5.01 -11.46 4.56
C LEU A 147 -3.67 -12.02 5.06
N ALA A 148 -2.87 -11.17 5.67
CA ALA A 148 -1.62 -11.55 6.31
C ALA A 148 -1.82 -11.77 7.82
N LEU A 149 -1.29 -12.88 8.32
CA LEU A 149 -1.22 -13.25 9.72
C LEU A 149 0.25 -13.35 10.14
N SER A 150 0.54 -13.25 11.43
CA SER A 150 1.86 -13.61 11.94
C SER A 150 1.87 -15.09 12.35
N VAL A 151 3.02 -15.75 12.29
CA VAL A 151 3.21 -17.06 12.93
C VAL A 151 2.99 -16.93 14.44
N LYS A 152 2.50 -17.99 15.08
CA LYS A 152 2.33 -18.05 16.54
C LYS A 152 3.67 -18.25 17.25
N GLY A 153 3.84 -17.55 18.38
CA GLY A 153 4.95 -17.77 19.31
C GLY A 153 6.12 -16.79 19.17
N LEU A 154 5.99 -15.75 18.36
CA LEU A 154 6.91 -14.61 18.37
C LEU A 154 6.50 -13.61 19.47
N THR A 155 7.47 -12.81 19.87
CA THR A 155 7.27 -11.63 20.72
C THR A 155 7.39 -10.38 19.84
N LEU A 156 6.29 -9.66 19.67
CA LEU A 156 6.18 -8.44 18.88
C LEU A 156 6.14 -7.24 19.85
N ASN A 157 7.29 -6.64 20.12
CA ASN A 157 7.42 -5.52 21.08
C ASN A 157 6.74 -5.81 22.44
N GLY A 158 6.99 -7.01 22.99
CA GLY A 158 6.42 -7.46 24.26
C GLY A 158 5.01 -8.06 24.18
N GLN A 159 4.39 -8.11 22.99
CA GLN A 159 3.10 -8.77 22.78
C GLN A 159 3.27 -10.12 22.09
N SER A 160 2.40 -11.10 22.38
CA SER A 160 2.41 -12.39 21.68
C SER A 160 1.83 -12.27 20.27
N SER A 161 2.49 -12.91 19.31
CA SER A 161 2.01 -13.06 17.94
C SER A 161 1.03 -14.22 17.76
N GLY A 162 0.48 -14.35 16.55
CA GLY A 162 -0.36 -15.47 16.13
C GLY A 162 -1.83 -15.28 16.49
N GLN A 163 -2.32 -14.05 16.45
CA GLN A 163 -3.75 -13.80 16.62
C GLN A 163 -4.52 -14.30 15.39
N SER A 164 -5.66 -14.93 15.63
CA SER A 164 -6.55 -15.41 14.56
C SER A 164 -7.06 -14.25 13.70
N ARG A 165 -7.35 -14.52 12.43
CA ARG A 165 -7.98 -13.56 11.51
C ARG A 165 -9.26 -14.11 10.90
N VAL A 166 -10.15 -13.20 10.56
CA VAL A 166 -11.54 -13.49 10.17
C VAL A 166 -11.83 -12.95 8.77
N ILE A 167 -12.16 -13.86 7.86
CA ILE A 167 -12.72 -13.56 6.55
C ILE A 167 -14.24 -13.59 6.69
N THR A 168 -14.92 -12.51 6.32
CA THR A 168 -16.39 -12.44 6.36
C THR A 168 -16.95 -12.65 4.96
N VAL A 169 -17.74 -13.71 4.79
CA VAL A 169 -18.51 -13.98 3.57
C VAL A 169 -19.90 -13.39 3.76
N THR A 170 -20.31 -12.51 2.85
CA THR A 170 -21.64 -11.88 2.89
C THR A 170 -22.36 -12.06 1.57
N ASN A 171 -23.60 -12.55 1.62
CA ASN A 171 -24.45 -12.57 0.44
C ASN A 171 -25.01 -11.16 0.19
N ARG A 172 -24.49 -10.49 -0.84
CA ARG A 172 -24.97 -9.18 -1.29
C ARG A 172 -25.94 -9.25 -2.48
N GLY A 173 -26.31 -10.45 -2.91
CA GLY A 173 -27.31 -10.65 -3.96
C GLY A 173 -28.73 -10.47 -3.45
N ASP A 174 -29.70 -10.42 -4.37
CA ASP A 174 -31.13 -10.23 -4.03
C ASP A 174 -31.86 -11.54 -3.76
N THR A 175 -31.18 -12.68 -3.87
CA THR A 175 -31.73 -14.01 -3.62
C THR A 175 -30.86 -14.79 -2.63
N PRO A 176 -31.46 -15.65 -1.79
CA PRO A 176 -30.68 -16.55 -0.94
C PRO A 176 -29.71 -17.40 -1.77
N THR A 177 -28.47 -17.47 -1.33
CA THR A 177 -27.43 -18.27 -1.98
C THR A 177 -27.48 -19.69 -1.43
N THR A 178 -27.58 -20.70 -2.30
CA THR A 178 -27.64 -22.11 -1.90
C THR A 178 -26.37 -22.86 -2.30
N GLY A 179 -26.04 -23.95 -1.60
CA GLY A 179 -24.89 -24.77 -1.93
C GLY A 179 -23.56 -24.05 -1.71
N LEU A 180 -23.47 -23.24 -0.65
CA LEU A 180 -22.21 -22.60 -0.25
C LEU A 180 -21.12 -23.68 -0.14
N SER A 181 -19.98 -23.46 -0.79
CA SER A 181 -18.86 -24.37 -0.78
C SER A 181 -17.57 -23.59 -0.69
N ILE A 182 -16.80 -23.86 0.36
CA ILE A 182 -15.53 -23.23 0.67
C ILE A 182 -14.45 -24.26 0.42
N SER A 183 -13.47 -23.90 -0.40
CA SER A 183 -12.24 -24.67 -0.56
C SER A 183 -11.09 -23.93 0.11
N TYR A 184 -10.40 -24.65 1.00
CA TYR A 184 -9.21 -24.16 1.70
C TYR A 184 -7.95 -24.68 1.00
N PRO A 185 -6.86 -23.91 0.96
CA PRO A 185 -5.59 -24.40 0.48
C PRO A 185 -4.95 -25.33 1.52
N THR A 186 -3.86 -26.01 1.15
CA THR A 186 -2.98 -26.64 2.14
C THR A 186 -2.21 -25.56 2.87
N TRP A 187 -2.56 -25.32 4.13
CA TRP A 187 -1.83 -24.37 4.97
C TRP A 187 -0.61 -24.98 5.63
N PRO A 188 0.33 -24.14 6.10
CA PRO A 188 1.45 -24.59 6.90
C PRO A 188 1.00 -25.38 8.13
N THR A 189 1.83 -26.33 8.54
CA THR A 189 1.60 -27.15 9.73
C THR A 189 1.21 -26.30 10.94
N GLY A 190 0.09 -26.67 11.57
CA GLY A 190 -0.44 -25.99 12.76
C GLY A 190 -1.40 -24.83 12.46
N THR A 191 -1.51 -24.38 11.21
CA THR A 191 -2.52 -23.38 10.81
C THR A 191 -3.84 -24.08 10.49
N THR A 192 -4.96 -23.61 11.06
CA THR A 192 -6.27 -24.27 10.96
C THR A 192 -7.41 -23.29 10.70
N VAL A 193 -8.59 -23.80 10.32
CA VAL A 193 -9.86 -23.06 10.41
C VAL A 193 -10.54 -23.41 11.72
N ASP A 194 -11.00 -22.41 12.44
CA ASP A 194 -12.00 -22.63 13.48
C ASP A 194 -13.38 -22.82 12.85
N THR A 195 -13.83 -24.07 12.86
CA THR A 195 -15.15 -24.50 12.37
C THR A 195 -16.18 -24.65 13.49
N THR A 196 -15.80 -24.32 14.73
CA THR A 196 -16.64 -24.53 15.92
C THR A 196 -17.50 -23.32 16.26
N SER A 197 -17.14 -22.13 15.75
CA SER A 197 -17.94 -20.92 15.94
C SER A 197 -19.36 -21.07 15.35
N PRO A 198 -20.42 -20.59 16.03
CA PRO A 198 -21.77 -20.53 15.47
C PRO A 198 -21.88 -19.68 14.20
N SER A 199 -20.95 -18.74 13.99
CA SER A 199 -20.87 -17.93 12.77
C SER A 199 -20.04 -18.57 11.67
N ALA A 200 -19.45 -19.75 11.90
CA ALA A 200 -18.56 -20.40 10.94
C ALA A 200 -19.30 -20.71 9.63
N CYS A 201 -18.66 -20.38 8.50
CA CYS A 201 -19.19 -20.77 7.21
C CYS A 201 -19.16 -22.30 7.07
N ALA A 202 -20.29 -22.90 6.69
CA ALA A 202 -20.44 -24.33 6.54
C ALA A 202 -20.87 -24.71 5.12
N ASN A 203 -20.22 -25.75 4.58
CA ASN A 203 -20.52 -26.23 3.23
C ASN A 203 -21.94 -26.81 3.15
N GLY A 204 -22.62 -26.59 2.02
CA GLY A 204 -23.98 -27.02 1.74
C GLY A 204 -25.07 -26.14 2.37
N THR A 205 -24.72 -25.10 3.13
CA THR A 205 -25.70 -24.22 3.78
C THR A 205 -26.29 -23.17 2.83
N ILE A 206 -27.42 -22.62 3.25
CA ILE A 206 -28.06 -21.48 2.60
C ILE A 206 -27.59 -20.21 3.31
N LEU A 207 -27.10 -19.23 2.55
CA LEU A 207 -26.79 -17.90 3.05
C LEU A 207 -27.90 -16.92 2.63
N PRO A 208 -28.76 -16.45 3.56
CA PRO A 208 -29.84 -15.52 3.26
C PRO A 208 -29.35 -14.23 2.63
N VAL A 209 -30.26 -13.48 1.97
CA VAL A 209 -29.96 -12.13 1.46
C VAL A 209 -29.51 -11.23 2.61
N GLY A 210 -28.36 -10.57 2.45
CA GLY A 210 -27.73 -9.76 3.50
C GLY A 210 -27.15 -10.57 4.67
N GLY A 211 -27.27 -11.90 4.65
CA GLY A 211 -26.68 -12.78 5.64
C GLY A 211 -25.17 -12.92 5.47
N SER A 212 -24.49 -13.20 6.58
CA SER A 212 -23.04 -13.39 6.61
C SER A 212 -22.64 -14.62 7.42
N CYS A 213 -21.48 -15.17 7.08
CA CYS A 213 -20.76 -16.17 7.87
C CYS A 213 -19.27 -15.83 7.86
N THR A 214 -18.50 -16.48 8.73
CA THR A 214 -17.08 -16.20 8.93
C THR A 214 -16.20 -17.42 8.72
N ILE A 215 -15.02 -17.23 8.14
CA ILE A 215 -13.92 -18.19 8.13
C ILE A 215 -12.84 -17.62 9.04
N THR A 216 -12.62 -18.27 10.19
CA THR A 216 -11.61 -17.85 11.16
C THR A 216 -10.35 -18.69 10.99
N VAL A 217 -9.27 -18.07 10.52
CA VAL A 217 -7.96 -18.71 10.35
C VAL A 217 -7.16 -18.53 11.65
N VAL A 218 -6.70 -19.64 12.21
CA VAL A 218 -5.86 -19.68 13.41
C VAL A 218 -4.43 -20.03 12.98
N PRO A 219 -3.44 -19.11 13.09
CA PRO A 219 -2.09 -19.37 12.60
C PRO A 219 -1.33 -20.37 13.48
N GLY A 220 -0.56 -21.23 12.82
CA GLY A 220 0.42 -22.12 13.45
C GLY A 220 1.77 -21.44 13.69
N THR A 221 2.77 -22.23 14.10
CA THR A 221 4.14 -21.75 14.34
C THR A 221 5.01 -21.74 13.08
N ILE A 222 4.49 -22.25 11.94
CA ILE A 222 5.22 -22.35 10.68
C ILE A 222 4.65 -21.35 9.68
N ALA A 223 5.51 -20.58 9.03
CA ALA A 223 5.12 -19.60 8.03
C ALA A 223 4.72 -20.26 6.70
N THR A 224 4.00 -19.53 5.86
CA THR A 224 3.62 -19.93 4.49
C THR A 224 4.85 -20.28 3.69
N SER A 225 4.81 -21.43 3.02
CA SER A 225 5.92 -21.87 2.17
C SER A 225 6.04 -21.03 0.90
N GLY A 226 7.27 -20.83 0.44
CA GLY A 226 7.61 -20.20 -0.83
C GLY A 226 8.11 -21.21 -1.86
N ALA A 227 8.98 -20.75 -2.75
CA ALA A 227 9.68 -21.58 -3.73
C ALA A 227 10.36 -22.79 -3.07
N GLY A 228 10.23 -23.97 -3.70
CA GLY A 228 10.81 -25.22 -3.17
C GLY A 228 10.14 -25.78 -1.91
N ASN A 229 8.94 -25.29 -1.56
CA ASN A 229 8.18 -25.67 -0.36
C ASN A 229 8.85 -25.32 0.99
N ALA A 230 9.91 -24.51 1.00
CA ALA A 230 10.53 -24.02 2.22
C ALA A 230 9.67 -22.92 2.88
N PRO A 231 9.61 -22.80 4.22
CA PRO A 231 8.94 -21.69 4.89
C PRO A 231 9.47 -20.34 4.42
N CYS A 232 8.63 -19.31 4.25
CA CYS A 232 9.09 -18.01 3.74
C CYS A 232 10.16 -17.34 4.62
N THR A 233 10.25 -17.71 5.90
CA THR A 233 11.25 -17.22 6.86
C THR A 233 12.69 -17.58 6.45
N THR A 234 12.90 -18.41 5.42
CA THR A 234 14.21 -18.68 4.83
C THR A 234 14.61 -17.64 3.77
N GLY A 235 14.10 -16.41 3.83
CA GLY A 235 14.46 -15.35 2.90
C GLY A 235 13.78 -15.44 1.53
N ILE A 236 12.56 -16.00 1.45
CA ILE A 236 11.84 -16.16 0.18
C ILE A 236 10.42 -15.59 0.25
N ALA A 237 9.82 -15.31 -0.91
CA ALA A 237 8.43 -14.87 -0.97
C ALA A 237 7.48 -16.05 -0.70
N PRO A 238 6.43 -15.88 0.13
CA PRO A 238 5.40 -16.90 0.31
C PRO A 238 4.63 -17.11 -1.00
N ILE A 239 4.14 -18.34 -1.21
CA ILE A 239 3.13 -18.64 -2.22
C ILE A 239 1.77 -18.50 -1.50
N PRO A 240 0.96 -17.47 -1.82
CA PRO A 240 -0.27 -17.21 -1.09
C PRO A 240 -1.25 -18.38 -1.15
N GLY A 241 -1.81 -18.76 0.00
CA GLY A 241 -2.87 -19.77 0.06
C GLY A 241 -4.20 -19.17 -0.38
N VAL A 242 -4.85 -19.73 -1.41
CA VAL A 242 -6.11 -19.19 -1.93
C VAL A 242 -7.30 -19.87 -1.24
N VAL A 243 -8.07 -19.09 -0.48
CA VAL A 243 -9.41 -19.50 -0.02
C VAL A 243 -10.41 -19.14 -1.10
N THR A 244 -11.18 -20.11 -1.55
CA THR A 244 -12.22 -19.89 -2.56
C THR A 244 -13.60 -20.16 -1.98
N VAL A 245 -14.53 -19.27 -2.32
CA VAL A 245 -15.94 -19.37 -1.94
C VAL A 245 -16.76 -19.46 -3.21
N THR A 246 -17.53 -20.53 -3.29
CA THR A 246 -18.44 -20.84 -4.39
C THR A 246 -19.84 -21.07 -3.86
N ALA A 247 -20.83 -20.86 -4.72
CA ALA A 247 -22.19 -21.27 -4.46
C ALA A 247 -22.98 -21.35 -5.78
N ASN A 248 -24.17 -21.95 -5.73
CA ASN A 248 -25.00 -22.11 -6.91
C ASN A 248 -25.44 -20.74 -7.47
N GLY A 249 -25.09 -20.48 -8.73
CA GLY A 249 -25.49 -19.25 -9.43
C GLY A 249 -24.78 -17.98 -8.94
N VAL A 250 -23.63 -18.12 -8.24
CA VAL A 250 -22.84 -16.99 -7.72
C VAL A 250 -21.46 -16.96 -8.37
N ILE A 251 -20.90 -15.75 -8.50
CA ILE A 251 -19.53 -15.52 -8.98
C ILE A 251 -18.53 -16.04 -7.94
N LEU A 252 -17.51 -16.75 -8.40
CA LEU A 252 -16.40 -17.21 -7.57
C LEU A 252 -15.74 -16.03 -6.85
N SER A 253 -15.72 -16.06 -5.52
CA SER A 253 -14.99 -15.08 -4.71
C SER A 253 -13.76 -15.76 -4.11
N SER A 254 -12.63 -15.04 -4.07
CA SER A 254 -11.41 -15.56 -3.49
C SER A 254 -10.66 -14.49 -2.69
N THR A 255 -9.93 -14.96 -1.69
CA THR A 255 -8.99 -14.17 -0.89
C THR A 255 -7.73 -14.99 -0.70
N THR A 256 -6.58 -14.32 -0.65
CA THR A 256 -5.33 -14.98 -0.29
C THR A 256 -5.10 -14.87 1.21
N VAL A 257 -4.46 -15.89 1.76
CA VAL A 257 -4.07 -15.97 3.17
C VAL A 257 -2.59 -16.33 3.23
N GLU A 258 -1.83 -15.54 3.99
CA GLU A 258 -0.41 -15.73 4.20
C GLU A 258 -0.10 -15.68 5.70
N VAL A 259 0.60 -16.69 6.21
CA VAL A 259 1.12 -16.70 7.58
C VAL A 259 2.60 -16.30 7.48
N LEU A 260 2.95 -15.16 8.03
CA LEU A 260 4.23 -14.50 7.86
C LEU A 260 5.06 -14.58 9.15
N GLY A 261 6.38 -14.67 8.98
CA GLY A 261 7.36 -14.55 10.05
C GLY A 261 8.48 -13.61 9.62
N TYR A 262 9.45 -13.38 10.51
CA TYR A 262 10.64 -12.61 10.14
C TYR A 262 11.41 -13.29 9.00
N GLY A 263 11.97 -12.50 8.10
CA GLY A 263 12.69 -12.98 6.91
C GLY A 263 11.81 -13.40 5.73
N CYS A 264 10.48 -13.49 5.89
CA CYS A 264 9.59 -13.62 4.73
C CYS A 264 9.73 -12.39 3.82
N ILE A 265 9.84 -12.62 2.51
CA ILE A 265 9.77 -11.53 1.53
C ILE A 265 8.30 -11.17 1.34
N TYR A 266 7.90 -10.00 1.80
CA TYR A 266 6.53 -9.51 1.69
C TYR A 266 6.54 -8.05 1.22
N GLN A 267 5.65 -7.71 0.28
CA GLN A 267 5.53 -6.36 -0.29
C GLN A 267 6.87 -5.69 -0.64
N GLY A 268 7.78 -6.47 -1.26
CA GLY A 268 9.04 -5.95 -1.81
C GLY A 268 10.23 -5.90 -0.87
N GLY A 269 10.14 -6.46 0.36
CA GLY A 269 11.27 -6.53 1.28
C GLY A 269 11.18 -7.68 2.31
N TYR A 270 12.25 -7.86 3.10
CA TYR A 270 12.31 -8.83 4.19
C TYR A 270 11.66 -8.27 5.45
N ILE A 271 10.67 -8.98 6.02
CA ILE A 271 10.00 -8.57 7.26
C ILE A 271 10.97 -8.65 8.43
N TYR A 272 11.21 -7.54 9.12
CA TYR A 272 11.95 -7.51 10.38
C TYR A 272 11.14 -6.96 11.56
N ALA A 273 9.96 -6.38 11.31
CA ALA A 273 9.04 -5.98 12.36
C ALA A 273 7.60 -6.29 11.94
N MET A 274 6.77 -6.69 12.91
CA MET A 274 5.36 -6.96 12.76
C MET A 274 4.59 -6.40 13.95
N THR A 275 3.34 -6.04 13.72
CA THR A 275 2.40 -5.59 14.74
C THR A 275 1.06 -6.27 14.52
N GLU A 276 0.51 -6.84 15.59
CA GLU A 276 -0.86 -7.35 15.56
C GLU A 276 -1.86 -6.20 15.45
N THR A 277 -2.90 -6.42 14.66
CA THR A 277 -4.00 -5.47 14.53
C THR A 277 -5.16 -5.91 15.41
N ALA A 278 -5.72 -4.97 16.18
CA ALA A 278 -6.86 -5.27 17.06
C ALA A 278 -8.13 -5.67 16.28
N ASN A 279 -8.23 -5.27 15.00
CA ASN A 279 -9.30 -5.68 14.12
C ASN A 279 -8.97 -7.05 13.50
N PRO A 280 -9.69 -8.14 13.86
CA PRO A 280 -9.40 -9.47 13.35
C PRO A 280 -9.70 -9.64 11.86
N SER A 281 -10.39 -8.69 11.22
CA SER A 281 -10.60 -8.68 9.76
C SER A 281 -9.54 -7.90 8.98
N ALA A 282 -8.55 -7.32 9.66
CA ALA A 282 -7.41 -6.66 9.03
C ALA A 282 -6.18 -7.57 9.02
N SER A 283 -5.33 -7.43 8.02
CA SER A 283 -3.99 -8.02 8.03
C SER A 283 -3.16 -7.51 9.22
N ILE A 284 -2.12 -8.24 9.60
CA ILE A 284 -1.03 -7.65 10.40
C ILE A 284 -0.41 -6.47 9.65
N SER A 285 0.12 -5.52 10.40
CA SER A 285 1.02 -4.49 9.87
C SER A 285 2.46 -4.84 10.19
N GLY A 286 3.41 -4.17 9.57
CA GLY A 286 4.82 -4.40 9.89
C GLY A 286 5.76 -3.50 9.13
N THR A 287 7.04 -3.85 9.19
CA THR A 287 8.12 -3.17 8.49
C THR A 287 9.00 -4.19 7.78
N VAL A 288 9.37 -3.86 6.55
CA VAL A 288 10.32 -4.61 5.74
C VAL A 288 11.57 -3.79 5.47
N THR A 289 12.70 -4.47 5.26
CA THR A 289 13.93 -3.89 4.68
C THR A 289 14.08 -4.34 3.23
N SER A 290 14.62 -3.49 2.36
CA SER A 290 14.66 -3.74 0.90
C SER A 290 15.53 -4.96 0.54
N LEU A 291 15.22 -5.59 -0.60
CA LEU A 291 15.89 -6.82 -1.03
C LEU A 291 17.34 -6.63 -1.48
N SER A 292 17.72 -5.40 -1.83
CA SER A 292 19.07 -5.03 -2.26
C SER A 292 19.46 -3.68 -1.70
N ASP A 293 20.75 -3.38 -1.71
CA ASP A 293 21.24 -2.04 -1.42
C ASP A 293 20.75 -1.02 -2.45
N GLN A 294 20.47 0.19 -2.00
CA GLN A 294 20.20 1.35 -2.85
C GLN A 294 21.47 2.18 -3.09
N ALA A 295 22.47 2.06 -2.23
CA ALA A 295 23.84 2.51 -2.46
C ALA A 295 24.81 1.42 -1.99
N PRO A 296 25.94 1.18 -2.69
CA PRO A 296 26.93 0.20 -2.27
C PRO A 296 27.37 0.43 -0.82
N ARG A 297 27.72 -0.63 -0.11
CA ARG A 297 28.35 -0.52 1.21
C ARG A 297 29.64 0.32 1.19
N TYR A 298 30.05 0.76 2.37
CA TYR A 298 31.35 1.39 2.57
C TYR A 298 32.48 0.56 1.93
N PRO A 299 33.47 1.18 1.26
CA PRO A 299 33.70 2.63 1.13
C PRO A 299 33.03 3.30 -0.08
N ASN A 300 32.22 2.60 -0.87
CA ASN A 300 31.75 3.07 -2.18
C ASN A 300 30.30 3.57 -2.17
N GLY A 301 29.77 3.86 -0.98
CA GLY A 301 28.38 4.25 -0.80
C GLY A 301 28.10 5.70 -1.16
N ILE A 302 27.21 6.30 -0.40
CA ILE A 302 26.75 7.68 -0.59
C ILE A 302 26.91 8.48 0.69
N ASP A 303 27.01 9.80 0.55
CA ASP A 303 26.94 10.72 1.68
C ASP A 303 25.56 10.71 2.35
N TRP A 304 25.53 11.04 3.64
CA TRP A 304 24.27 11.14 4.38
C TRP A 304 23.38 12.27 3.84
N THR A 305 24.01 13.37 3.44
CA THR A 305 23.41 14.62 2.95
C THR A 305 24.18 15.13 1.74
N SER A 306 23.53 15.91 0.88
CA SER A 306 24.17 16.49 -0.31
C SER A 306 23.94 18.00 -0.42
N ASN A 307 24.97 18.70 -0.85
CA ASN A 307 24.93 20.13 -1.14
C ASN A 307 24.44 20.45 -2.56
N GLY A 308 24.01 19.45 -3.33
CA GLY A 308 23.70 19.53 -4.75
C GLY A 308 24.72 18.79 -5.63
N GLY A 309 25.87 18.38 -5.07
CA GLY A 309 26.79 17.42 -5.67
C GLY A 309 26.22 15.99 -5.70
N ILE A 310 26.84 15.11 -6.49
CA ILE A 310 26.30 13.77 -6.78
C ILE A 310 26.37 12.80 -5.59
N GLY A 311 27.06 13.18 -4.50
CA GLY A 311 27.18 12.40 -3.26
C GLY A 311 28.03 11.14 -3.42
N HIS A 312 28.84 11.08 -4.48
CA HIS A 312 29.66 9.95 -4.88
C HIS A 312 31.03 10.43 -5.42
N GLY A 313 31.85 10.96 -4.52
CA GLY A 313 33.21 11.43 -4.79
C GLY A 313 34.25 10.31 -4.80
N ILE A 314 35.45 10.59 -4.28
CA ILE A 314 36.55 9.61 -4.22
C ILE A 314 36.40 8.78 -2.92
N PRO A 315 36.06 7.48 -3.00
CA PRO A 315 35.99 6.61 -1.82
C PRO A 315 37.25 6.71 -0.94
N PRO A 316 37.12 6.66 0.39
CA PRO A 316 35.91 6.40 1.18
C PRO A 316 35.12 7.66 1.61
N PHE A 317 35.51 8.86 1.17
CA PHE A 317 35.04 10.13 1.73
C PHE A 317 34.76 11.16 0.63
N ASP A 318 33.64 11.88 0.75
CA ASP A 318 33.31 12.99 -0.15
C ASP A 318 32.95 14.27 0.62
N PRO A 319 33.95 14.99 1.15
CA PRO A 319 33.70 16.28 1.80
C PRO A 319 33.29 17.37 0.79
N THR A 320 33.33 17.10 -0.52
CA THR A 320 33.02 18.08 -1.55
C THR A 320 31.52 18.16 -1.87
N ASP A 321 30.82 17.04 -1.82
CA ASP A 321 29.40 16.96 -2.15
C ASP A 321 28.48 16.91 -0.91
N VAL A 322 29.03 16.74 0.29
CA VAL A 322 28.26 16.74 1.54
C VAL A 322 27.67 18.11 1.91
N SER A 323 26.53 18.12 2.59
CA SER A 323 25.98 19.32 3.24
C SER A 323 25.94 19.19 4.78
N TYR A 324 26.32 20.25 5.50
CA TYR A 324 26.37 20.31 6.97
C TYR A 324 25.14 21.02 7.56
N ASP A 325 23.97 20.58 7.12
CA ASP A 325 22.69 21.13 7.54
C ASP A 325 22.24 20.63 8.90
N LEU A 326 21.53 21.51 9.60
CA LEU A 326 20.78 21.19 10.81
C LEU A 326 19.35 20.88 10.40
N ILE A 327 18.81 19.71 10.73
CA ILE A 327 17.47 19.30 10.32
C ILE A 327 16.60 19.07 11.55
N PRO A 328 15.47 19.76 11.74
CA PRO A 328 14.67 19.61 12.95
C PRO A 328 14.17 18.18 13.18
N GLY A 329 14.24 17.75 14.44
CA GLY A 329 13.52 16.58 14.94
C GLY A 329 14.10 15.22 14.58
N VAL A 330 15.28 15.10 13.97
CA VAL A 330 15.82 13.82 13.47
C VAL A 330 16.98 13.25 14.28
N ASP A 331 17.46 13.95 15.30
CA ASP A 331 18.61 13.48 16.08
C ASP A 331 18.24 12.44 17.15
N ALA A 332 19.26 11.79 17.71
CA ALA A 332 19.11 10.77 18.75
C ALA A 332 18.45 11.27 20.06
N ALA A 333 18.37 12.57 20.31
CA ALA A 333 17.71 13.14 21.49
C ALA A 333 16.25 13.53 21.20
N SER A 334 15.83 13.50 19.93
CA SER A 334 14.51 13.93 19.49
C SER A 334 13.39 13.02 19.98
N THR A 335 12.33 13.64 20.51
CA THR A 335 11.08 12.97 20.87
C THR A 335 9.86 13.76 20.37
N PRO A 336 8.67 13.13 20.24
CA PRO A 336 7.44 13.84 19.86
C PRO A 336 7.07 15.01 20.79
N SER A 337 7.45 14.95 22.06
CA SER A 337 7.21 16.01 23.04
C SER A 337 8.32 17.06 23.12
N ALA A 338 9.53 16.71 22.67
CA ALA A 338 10.71 17.56 22.72
C ALA A 338 11.57 17.29 21.47
N PRO A 339 11.21 17.87 20.30
CA PRO A 339 11.93 17.64 19.07
C PRO A 339 13.34 18.23 19.14
N SER A 340 14.33 17.46 18.69
CA SER A 340 15.73 17.88 18.62
C SER A 340 16.33 17.51 17.25
N PRO A 341 17.08 18.41 16.60
CA PRO A 341 17.17 19.84 16.87
C PRO A 341 15.80 20.53 16.89
N THR A 342 15.67 21.62 17.67
CA THR A 342 14.42 22.39 17.70
C THR A 342 14.25 23.22 16.42
N PHE A 343 13.00 23.52 16.05
CA PHE A 343 12.75 24.41 14.91
C PHE A 343 13.36 25.81 15.11
N SER A 344 13.36 26.35 16.34
CA SER A 344 14.03 27.62 16.64
C SER A 344 15.55 27.58 16.42
N ALA A 345 16.20 26.46 16.76
CA ALA A 345 17.63 26.28 16.50
C ALA A 345 17.90 26.23 14.99
N PHE A 346 17.03 25.54 14.24
CA PHE A 346 17.06 25.52 12.79
C PHE A 346 16.91 26.92 12.17
N GLN A 347 15.93 27.72 12.61
CA GLN A 347 15.75 29.08 12.07
C GLN A 347 16.99 29.96 12.30
N ALA A 348 17.59 29.89 13.49
CA ALA A 348 18.81 30.61 13.79
C ALA A 348 19.99 30.13 12.91
N PHE A 349 20.14 28.81 12.77
CA PHE A 349 21.13 28.20 11.88
C PHE A 349 20.92 28.68 10.43
N PHE A 350 19.69 28.58 9.90
CA PHE A 350 19.35 28.93 8.54
C PHE A 350 19.66 30.40 8.24
N ALA A 351 19.23 31.32 9.11
CA ALA A 351 19.49 32.75 8.97
C ALA A 351 20.99 33.11 8.98
N SER A 352 21.81 32.33 9.69
CA SER A 352 23.27 32.53 9.72
C SER A 352 24.02 31.84 8.57
N THR A 353 23.41 30.80 7.97
CA THR A 353 24.06 29.92 7.00
C THR A 353 23.66 30.23 5.56
N TYR A 354 22.45 30.72 5.33
CA TYR A 354 21.89 30.95 4.00
C TYR A 354 21.46 32.41 3.80
N THR A 355 21.63 32.90 2.58
CA THR A 355 21.14 34.22 2.16
C THR A 355 19.68 34.19 1.70
N ASN A 356 19.15 33.01 1.39
CA ASN A 356 17.77 32.80 0.97
C ASN A 356 16.80 33.13 2.12
N PRO A 357 15.58 33.61 1.82
CA PRO A 357 14.53 33.66 2.84
C PRO A 357 14.18 32.24 3.29
N ASP A 358 14.04 32.03 4.59
CA ASP A 358 13.59 30.74 5.16
C ASP A 358 12.16 30.44 4.68
N PRO A 359 11.94 29.40 3.85
CA PRO A 359 10.61 29.05 3.37
C PRO A 359 9.83 28.19 4.38
N PHE A 360 10.46 27.77 5.49
CA PHE A 360 9.89 26.81 6.41
C PHE A 360 9.17 27.47 7.58
N THR A 361 8.22 26.71 8.11
CA THR A 361 7.51 27.03 9.36
C THR A 361 7.66 25.85 10.31
N SER A 362 7.31 26.02 11.58
CA SER A 362 7.36 24.91 12.53
C SER A 362 6.49 23.72 12.11
N SER A 363 5.42 23.94 11.34
CA SER A 363 4.58 22.89 10.76
C SER A 363 5.18 22.19 9.55
N SER A 364 6.26 22.70 8.96
CA SER A 364 6.98 22.03 7.88
C SER A 364 7.66 20.75 8.37
N PHE A 365 8.07 20.71 9.64
CA PHE A 365 8.76 19.57 10.23
C PHE A 365 7.88 18.91 11.29
N SER A 366 8.01 17.59 11.40
CA SER A 366 7.33 16.82 12.45
C SER A 366 8.24 16.60 13.65
N ALA A 367 7.66 16.52 14.85
CA ALA A 367 8.40 16.10 16.04
C ALA A 367 8.54 14.57 16.03
N CYS A 368 9.65 14.08 15.50
CA CYS A 368 9.90 12.63 15.37
C CYS A 368 10.46 12.02 16.66
N GLN A 369 10.33 10.70 16.78
CA GLN A 369 11.13 9.93 17.72
C GLN A 369 12.43 9.51 17.01
N GLY A 370 13.47 10.35 17.10
CA GLY A 370 14.61 10.29 16.18
C GLY A 370 15.39 8.96 16.20
N LEU A 371 15.37 8.23 17.31
CA LEU A 371 16.00 6.92 17.43
C LEU A 371 15.24 5.77 16.75
N THR A 372 13.91 5.85 16.64
CA THR A 372 13.05 4.69 16.28
C THR A 372 12.07 4.95 15.15
N ASP A 373 11.95 6.19 14.66
CA ASP A 373 10.98 6.57 13.63
C ASP A 373 11.69 7.05 12.36
N GLY A 374 12.28 6.11 11.62
CA GLY A 374 13.03 6.42 10.40
C GLY A 374 12.15 7.01 9.31
N GLN A 375 10.85 6.69 9.31
CA GLN A 375 9.88 7.25 8.38
C GLN A 375 9.71 8.76 8.62
N CYS A 376 9.51 9.17 9.87
CA CYS A 376 9.42 10.58 10.23
C CYS A 376 10.74 11.32 9.99
N ASN A 377 11.88 10.72 10.36
CA ASN A 377 13.20 11.32 10.11
C ASN A 377 13.44 11.58 8.63
N THR A 378 13.20 10.55 7.80
CA THR A 378 13.33 10.64 6.35
C THR A 378 12.40 11.71 5.77
N ARG A 379 11.16 11.82 6.27
CA ARG A 379 10.24 12.89 5.86
C ARG A 379 10.81 14.27 6.16
N ASN A 380 11.36 14.51 7.35
CA ASN A 380 11.94 15.80 7.70
C ASN A 380 13.17 16.12 6.83
N LEU A 381 14.07 15.15 6.63
CA LEU A 381 15.22 15.27 5.73
C LEU A 381 14.80 15.65 4.31
N VAL A 382 13.86 14.91 3.74
CA VAL A 382 13.36 15.12 2.38
C VAL A 382 12.57 16.43 2.27
N THR A 383 11.86 16.84 3.32
CA THR A 383 11.16 18.14 3.34
C THR A 383 12.13 19.30 3.14
N PHE A 384 13.29 19.24 3.80
CA PHE A 384 14.33 20.24 3.64
C PHE A 384 14.92 20.22 2.22
N TYR A 385 15.42 19.06 1.76
CA TYR A 385 16.08 18.91 0.47
C TYR A 385 15.16 19.06 -0.76
N ASN A 386 13.84 18.94 -0.59
CA ASN A 386 12.89 19.18 -1.67
C ASN A 386 12.72 20.67 -2.02
N GLN A 387 13.16 21.60 -1.16
CA GLN A 387 13.00 23.03 -1.42
C GLN A 387 14.12 23.61 -2.29
N PHE A 388 15.37 23.21 -2.02
CA PHE A 388 16.55 23.81 -2.64
C PHE A 388 17.72 22.83 -2.69
N MET A 389 18.63 23.08 -3.64
CA MET A 389 20.01 22.59 -3.59
C MET A 389 20.83 23.55 -2.71
N THR A 390 21.41 23.05 -1.64
CA THR A 390 21.90 23.90 -0.55
C THR A 390 23.15 24.71 -0.93
N ASN A 391 24.01 24.18 -1.81
CA ASN A 391 25.33 24.72 -2.14
C ASN A 391 26.20 25.00 -0.88
N ASN A 392 25.92 24.30 0.22
CA ASN A 392 26.68 24.40 1.46
C ASN A 392 28.02 23.67 1.30
N THR A 393 29.05 24.43 0.96
CA THR A 393 30.41 23.91 0.68
C THR A 393 31.33 24.01 1.90
N LEU A 394 30.78 24.05 3.12
CA LEU A 394 31.58 24.16 4.34
C LEU A 394 32.64 23.05 4.46
N GLY A 395 32.33 21.83 4.01
CA GLY A 395 33.28 20.71 3.95
C GLY A 395 34.47 20.91 3.01
N ASN A 396 34.35 21.83 2.06
CA ASN A 396 35.39 22.19 1.10
C ASN A 396 36.00 23.58 1.41
N GLY A 397 36.01 23.99 2.68
CA GLY A 397 36.58 25.26 3.14
C GLY A 397 35.75 26.50 2.76
N GLY A 398 34.52 26.33 2.29
CA GLY A 398 33.59 27.43 2.04
C GLY A 398 33.25 28.19 3.32
N THR A 399 32.83 29.45 3.18
CA THR A 399 32.42 30.31 4.32
C THR A 399 30.99 30.80 4.11
N ALA A 400 30.16 30.65 5.14
CA ALA A 400 28.78 31.15 5.15
C ALA A 400 28.73 32.70 5.09
N PRO A 401 27.65 33.30 4.56
CA PRO A 401 26.42 32.65 4.13
C PRO A 401 26.47 32.12 2.68
N PHE A 402 25.80 31.00 2.43
CA PHE A 402 25.66 30.37 1.12
C PHE A 402 24.39 30.85 0.41
N THR A 403 24.33 30.68 -0.91
CA THR A 403 23.11 30.92 -1.70
C THR A 403 22.61 29.60 -2.24
N ALA A 404 21.47 29.12 -1.73
CA ALA A 404 20.84 27.89 -2.18
C ALA A 404 20.16 28.10 -3.53
N SER A 405 20.33 27.15 -4.46
CA SER A 405 19.71 27.19 -5.79
C SER A 405 18.25 26.74 -5.72
N PRO A 406 17.32 27.36 -6.46
CA PRO A 406 15.93 26.92 -6.51
C PRO A 406 15.79 25.49 -7.04
N GLY A 407 14.85 24.72 -6.46
CA GLY A 407 14.49 23.38 -6.91
C GLY A 407 15.07 22.26 -6.02
N PRO A 408 14.48 21.05 -6.06
CA PRO A 408 14.85 19.97 -5.15
C PRO A 408 16.26 19.44 -5.41
N THR A 409 17.00 19.11 -4.36
CA THR A 409 18.19 18.25 -4.49
C THR A 409 17.75 16.89 -5.06
N PRO A 410 18.39 16.38 -6.12
CA PRO A 410 18.05 15.08 -6.68
C PRO A 410 18.08 13.97 -5.62
N LEU A 411 17.02 13.16 -5.58
CA LEU A 411 16.89 12.04 -4.63
C LEU A 411 18.05 11.03 -4.72
N SER A 412 18.75 10.97 -5.85
CA SER A 412 19.91 10.09 -6.04
C SER A 412 21.19 10.57 -5.34
N TYR A 413 21.21 11.77 -4.75
CA TYR A 413 22.45 12.40 -4.26
C TYR A 413 22.68 12.26 -2.76
N TYR A 414 21.73 11.71 -2.01
CA TYR A 414 21.87 11.57 -0.56
C TYR A 414 21.08 10.37 -0.02
N ALA A 415 21.51 9.84 1.13
CA ALA A 415 21.01 8.58 1.68
C ALA A 415 19.48 8.52 1.83
N ALA A 416 18.88 9.52 2.47
CA ALA A 416 17.42 9.58 2.67
C ALA A 416 16.66 9.75 1.35
N GLY A 417 17.25 10.41 0.37
CA GLY A 417 16.69 10.58 -0.96
C GLY A 417 16.57 9.27 -1.72
N LEU A 418 17.60 8.41 -1.65
CA LEU A 418 17.58 7.09 -2.28
C LEU A 418 16.38 6.26 -1.83
N CYS A 419 16.06 6.34 -0.53
CA CYS A 419 14.91 5.66 0.03
C CYS A 419 13.57 6.31 -0.29
N LYS A 420 13.52 7.46 -0.96
CA LYS A 420 12.26 8.02 -1.50
C LYS A 420 12.00 7.63 -2.95
N GLN A 421 12.93 6.94 -3.60
CA GLN A 421 12.73 6.44 -4.95
C GLN A 421 11.76 5.25 -4.95
N THR A 422 11.26 4.90 -6.14
CA THR A 422 10.46 3.70 -6.32
C THR A 422 11.35 2.47 -6.22
N ILE A 423 11.17 1.67 -5.17
CA ILE A 423 11.91 0.41 -4.94
C ILE A 423 10.89 -0.73 -4.96
N SER A 424 11.14 -1.75 -5.78
CA SER A 424 10.24 -2.91 -5.94
C SER A 424 8.78 -2.53 -6.27
N GLY A 425 8.54 -1.38 -6.92
CA GLY A 425 7.22 -0.87 -7.27
C GLY A 425 6.51 -0.03 -6.19
N TYR A 426 7.15 0.23 -5.05
CA TYR A 426 6.60 1.03 -3.94
C TYR A 426 7.38 2.35 -3.77
N SER A 427 6.74 3.42 -3.28
CA SER A 427 7.30 4.79 -3.19
C SER A 427 7.33 5.37 -1.77
N ASP A 428 6.84 4.60 -0.80
CA ASP A 428 6.71 4.89 0.63
C ASP A 428 7.85 4.30 1.47
N TRP A 429 8.97 3.96 0.82
CA TRP A 429 10.22 3.63 1.48
C TRP A 429 10.80 4.83 2.25
N TYR A 430 11.67 4.52 3.20
CA TYR A 430 12.38 5.47 4.05
C TYR A 430 13.73 4.91 4.51
N LEU A 431 14.63 5.79 4.93
CA LEU A 431 15.91 5.40 5.53
C LEU A 431 15.67 5.03 7.01
N PRO A 432 15.95 3.78 7.44
CA PRO A 432 15.63 3.35 8.80
C PRO A 432 16.35 4.20 9.85
N ALA A 433 15.71 4.43 10.99
CA ALA A 433 16.35 5.00 12.16
C ALA A 433 17.31 3.98 12.78
N ILE A 434 18.27 4.46 13.57
CA ILE A 434 19.35 3.61 14.07
C ILE A 434 18.84 2.43 14.91
N CYS A 435 17.74 2.59 15.66
CA CYS A 435 17.17 1.49 16.44
C CYS A 435 16.26 0.55 15.63
N GLU A 436 15.85 0.92 14.43
CA GLU A 436 15.23 -0.03 13.49
C GLU A 436 16.29 -0.97 12.90
N MET A 437 17.55 -0.53 12.82
CA MET A 437 18.67 -1.35 12.36
C MET A 437 19.13 -2.34 13.45
N GLY A 438 19.10 -1.94 14.72
CA GLY A 438 19.20 -2.82 15.88
C GLY A 438 20.19 -2.36 16.93
N PRO A 439 20.10 -2.86 18.18
CA PRO A 439 20.99 -2.44 19.26
C PRO A 439 22.42 -2.95 19.03
N ALA A 440 23.41 -2.19 19.50
CA ALA A 440 24.80 -2.62 19.50
C ALA A 440 25.52 -2.25 20.81
N ASN A 441 26.67 -2.90 21.06
CA ASN A 441 27.44 -2.82 22.31
C ASN A 441 27.90 -1.40 22.72
N ASN A 442 27.80 -0.40 21.85
CA ASN A 442 28.11 1.03 22.09
C ASN A 442 26.95 1.97 21.69
N GLY A 443 25.72 1.49 21.82
CA GLY A 443 24.59 2.04 21.09
C GLY A 443 24.07 3.42 21.52
N SER A 444 23.34 4.02 20.59
CA SER A 444 22.53 5.24 20.65
C SER A 444 21.39 5.24 21.68
N GLY A 445 21.28 4.20 22.52
CA GLY A 445 20.21 4.07 23.52
C GLY A 445 19.00 3.25 23.08
N CYS A 446 19.15 2.38 22.07
CA CYS A 446 18.08 1.50 21.60
C CYS A 446 17.56 0.57 22.71
N VAL A 447 16.24 0.48 22.82
CA VAL A 447 15.58 -0.34 23.84
C VAL A 447 15.69 -1.82 23.45
N ALA A 448 16.36 -2.61 24.29
CA ALA A 448 16.48 -4.05 24.11
C ALA A 448 15.11 -4.74 23.99
N GLY A 449 15.01 -5.73 23.09
CA GLY A 449 13.76 -6.46 22.83
C GLY A 449 12.77 -5.73 21.90
N THR A 450 13.13 -4.55 21.38
CA THR A 450 12.41 -3.90 20.28
C THR A 450 12.76 -4.60 18.97
N GLN A 451 11.77 -4.80 18.10
CA GLN A 451 11.98 -5.42 16.79
C GLN A 451 12.92 -4.57 15.92
N ASN A 452 13.92 -5.21 15.31
CA ASN A 452 14.94 -4.55 14.49
C ASN A 452 15.59 -5.54 13.50
N ILE A 453 16.36 -5.01 12.55
CA ILE A 453 16.99 -5.80 11.48
C ILE A 453 17.98 -6.84 12.03
N ILE A 454 18.88 -6.46 12.96
CA ILE A 454 19.89 -7.37 13.51
C ILE A 454 19.24 -8.58 14.21
N ASP A 455 18.30 -8.33 15.12
CA ASP A 455 17.72 -9.39 15.95
C ASP A 455 16.79 -10.30 15.16
N ASN A 456 16.06 -9.75 14.19
CA ASN A 456 15.03 -10.48 13.47
C ASN A 456 15.47 -11.02 12.10
N LEU A 457 16.58 -10.53 11.54
CA LEU A 457 17.16 -11.01 10.28
C LEU A 457 18.64 -11.43 10.41
N PRO A 458 19.02 -12.27 11.39
CA PRO A 458 20.42 -12.69 11.55
C PRO A 458 20.97 -13.39 10.30
N ASP A 459 20.11 -14.08 9.55
CA ASP A 459 20.47 -14.79 8.31
C ASP A 459 20.75 -13.85 7.12
N LEU A 460 20.37 -12.57 7.21
CA LEU A 460 20.72 -11.52 6.24
C LEU A 460 22.07 -10.87 6.54
N ILE A 461 22.54 -11.00 7.79
CA ILE A 461 23.80 -10.39 8.24
C ILE A 461 24.96 -11.27 7.76
N GLY A 462 25.86 -10.69 6.98
CA GLY A 462 27.03 -11.40 6.48
C GLY A 462 28.26 -11.23 7.36
N ILE A 463 29.40 -11.76 6.88
CA ILE A 463 30.72 -11.54 7.47
C ILE A 463 31.45 -10.47 6.67
N ILE A 464 32.07 -9.51 7.34
CA ILE A 464 32.96 -8.54 6.67
C ILE A 464 34.16 -9.31 6.08
N GLY A 465 34.35 -9.28 4.75
CA GLY A 465 35.53 -9.85 4.08
C GLY A 465 35.28 -10.68 2.81
N PRO A 466 34.71 -11.90 2.87
CA PRO A 466 34.44 -12.72 1.66
C PRO A 466 33.44 -12.00 0.77
N SER A 467 33.36 -12.35 -0.54
CA SER A 467 32.38 -11.81 -1.51
C SER A 467 31.03 -11.54 -0.81
N PRO A 468 30.74 -10.29 -0.40
CA PRO A 468 29.77 -10.08 0.68
C PRO A 468 28.34 -10.37 0.22
N ASP A 469 28.13 -10.30 -1.09
CA ASP A 469 26.92 -10.71 -1.80
C ASP A 469 26.72 -12.24 -1.81
N THR A 470 27.50 -13.02 -1.06
CA THR A 470 27.25 -14.44 -0.81
C THR A 470 27.61 -14.84 0.63
N SER A 471 27.78 -13.86 1.51
CA SER A 471 28.39 -14.07 2.84
C SER A 471 27.39 -14.38 3.96
N CYS A 472 26.09 -14.38 3.65
CA CYS A 472 24.98 -14.64 4.57
C CYS A 472 24.14 -15.83 4.08
N ALA A 473 23.28 -16.36 4.95
CA ALA A 473 22.53 -17.59 4.70
C ALA A 473 21.50 -17.45 3.56
N TRP A 474 20.99 -16.24 3.31
CA TRP A 474 20.06 -15.96 2.20
C TRP A 474 20.75 -15.71 0.85
N GLY A 475 22.09 -15.78 0.80
CA GLY A 475 22.86 -15.67 -0.44
C GLY A 475 23.17 -14.24 -0.84
N ALA A 476 22.57 -13.75 -1.93
CA ALA A 476 22.83 -12.42 -2.46
C ALA A 476 22.27 -11.29 -1.61
N ASN A 477 22.92 -10.12 -1.68
CA ASN A 477 22.47 -8.86 -1.07
C ASN A 477 22.47 -8.85 0.46
N CYS A 478 23.46 -9.50 1.08
CA CYS A 478 23.66 -9.45 2.53
C CYS A 478 23.87 -8.03 3.06
N LEU A 479 23.51 -7.83 4.32
CA LEU A 479 23.93 -6.67 5.07
C LEU A 479 25.31 -6.95 5.67
N THR A 480 26.30 -6.23 5.17
CA THR A 480 27.70 -6.31 5.61
C THR A 480 28.35 -4.94 5.56
N ASP A 481 29.19 -4.64 6.55
CA ASP A 481 29.88 -3.35 6.68
C ASP A 481 28.90 -2.22 7.07
N ARG A 482 29.29 -0.98 6.85
CA ARG A 482 28.64 0.22 7.37
C ARG A 482 27.50 0.73 6.49
N TYR A 483 26.36 1.00 7.12
CA TYR A 483 25.16 1.57 6.51
C TYR A 483 24.66 2.80 7.25
N TRP A 484 24.17 3.78 6.50
CA TRP A 484 23.53 4.96 7.08
C TRP A 484 22.19 4.63 7.71
N SER A 485 21.94 5.23 8.88
CA SER A 485 20.60 5.41 9.43
C SER A 485 20.09 6.82 9.12
N SER A 486 18.81 7.09 9.34
CA SER A 486 18.24 8.45 9.28
C SER A 486 18.42 9.25 10.56
N THR A 487 19.07 8.70 11.59
CA THR A 487 19.23 9.34 12.90
C THR A 487 20.50 10.18 12.93
N GLU A 488 20.34 11.47 13.23
CA GLU A 488 21.46 12.40 13.40
C GLU A 488 22.09 12.28 14.79
N ASP A 489 23.38 12.59 14.93
CA ASP A 489 24.04 12.61 16.24
C ASP A 489 23.58 13.83 17.05
N ALA A 490 23.08 13.62 18.27
CA ALA A 490 22.61 14.71 19.11
C ALA A 490 23.72 15.64 19.60
N LEU A 491 24.99 15.20 19.63
CA LEU A 491 26.12 16.01 20.09
C LEU A 491 26.76 16.83 18.97
N PHE A 492 26.80 16.28 17.77
CA PHE A 492 27.43 16.87 16.59
C PHE A 492 26.47 16.88 15.40
N GLN A 493 25.29 17.46 15.61
CA GLN A 493 24.13 17.42 14.71
C GLN A 493 24.48 17.81 13.27
N ARG A 494 25.38 18.77 13.08
CA ARG A 494 25.75 19.23 11.73
C ARG A 494 26.74 18.31 11.01
N ASP A 495 27.56 17.60 11.76
CA ASP A 495 28.74 16.91 11.23
C ASP A 495 28.55 15.39 11.17
N ASN A 496 27.77 14.82 12.10
CA ASN A 496 27.70 13.39 12.31
C ASN A 496 26.28 12.85 12.16
N ALA A 497 26.20 11.62 11.65
CA ALA A 497 24.99 10.81 11.65
C ALA A 497 25.31 9.40 12.17
N TRP A 498 24.29 8.72 12.67
CA TRP A 498 24.42 7.35 13.13
C TRP A 498 24.46 6.38 11.94
N SER A 499 25.32 5.38 12.07
CA SER A 499 25.46 4.27 11.13
C SER A 499 25.53 2.95 11.88
N GLU A 500 25.04 1.90 11.25
CA GLU A 500 25.18 0.52 11.73
C GLU A 500 26.26 -0.20 10.93
N ILE A 501 27.15 -0.90 11.62
CA ILE A 501 28.09 -1.84 11.00
C ILE A 501 27.50 -3.22 11.19
N PHE A 502 27.03 -3.82 10.09
CA PHE A 502 26.53 -5.18 10.10
C PHE A 502 27.69 -6.16 9.95
N ASP A 503 27.89 -6.99 10.96
CA ASP A 503 28.85 -8.09 10.98
C ASP A 503 28.34 -9.19 11.91
N SER A 504 28.17 -10.40 11.38
CA SER A 504 27.75 -11.57 12.15
C SER A 504 28.68 -11.87 13.35
N GLY A 505 29.93 -11.40 13.31
CA GLY A 505 30.88 -11.51 14.43
C GLY A 505 30.80 -10.38 15.47
N SER A 506 30.44 -9.15 15.06
CA SER A 506 30.38 -7.99 15.95
C SER A 506 29.64 -6.80 15.33
N ASN A 507 28.31 -6.72 15.51
CA ASN A 507 27.54 -5.55 15.08
C ASN A 507 27.86 -4.33 15.97
N ILE A 508 28.02 -3.15 15.33
CA ILE A 508 28.44 -1.92 16.01
C ILE A 508 27.66 -0.71 15.47
N GLN A 509 26.98 -0.02 16.38
CA GLN A 509 26.51 1.35 16.17
C GLN A 509 27.69 2.32 16.31
N SER A 510 27.81 3.24 15.37
CA SER A 510 28.79 4.32 15.46
C SER A 510 28.31 5.59 14.79
N THR A 511 28.76 6.73 15.31
CA THR A 511 28.63 8.02 14.65
C THR A 511 29.67 8.11 13.55
N GLY A 512 29.23 8.28 12.30
CA GLY A 512 30.08 8.59 11.15
C GLY A 512 29.95 10.06 10.78
N VAL A 513 31.02 10.65 10.25
CA VAL A 513 30.93 12.00 9.68
C VAL A 513 30.11 11.92 8.40
N LYS A 514 29.22 12.89 8.15
CA LYS A 514 28.22 12.83 7.06
C LYS A 514 28.82 12.65 5.65
N TYR A 515 30.10 12.97 5.45
CA TYR A 515 30.85 12.74 4.20
C TYR A 515 31.39 11.32 4.03
N PHE A 516 31.14 10.41 4.98
CA PHE A 516 31.52 9.01 4.81
C PHE A 516 30.59 8.36 3.78
N MET A 517 31.16 7.68 2.80
CA MET A 517 30.39 7.01 1.76
C MET A 517 29.92 5.64 2.25
N CYS A 518 28.74 5.58 2.88
CA CYS A 518 28.19 4.36 3.49
C CYS A 518 27.05 3.75 2.67
N GLY A 519 26.77 2.47 2.93
CA GLY A 519 25.67 1.77 2.29
C GLY A 519 24.31 2.33 2.68
N VAL A 520 23.33 2.11 1.80
CA VAL A 520 21.93 2.48 2.07
C VAL A 520 21.05 1.27 1.84
N ARG A 521 20.33 0.88 2.89
CA ARG A 521 19.26 -0.11 2.83
C ARG A 521 17.98 0.52 3.37
N CYS A 522 16.94 0.52 2.56
CA CYS A 522 15.71 1.23 2.87
C CYS A 522 14.71 0.34 3.60
N SER A 523 13.91 0.94 4.48
CA SER A 523 12.77 0.30 5.15
C SER A 523 11.43 0.82 4.62
N ARG A 524 10.37 0.04 4.82
CA ARG A 524 9.00 0.41 4.45
C ARG A 524 8.00 -0.25 5.39
N SER A 525 7.00 0.50 5.82
CA SER A 525 5.86 -0.03 6.57
C SER A 525 4.79 -0.59 5.64
N PHE A 526 4.08 -1.64 6.06
CA PHE A 526 3.01 -2.28 5.30
C PHE A 526 1.74 -2.56 6.10
#